data_AF-A0A954V2C1-F1
#
_entry.id   AF-A0A954V2C1-F1
#
_cell.length_a   1.000
_cell.length_b   1.000
_cell.length_c   1.000
_cell.angle_alpha   90.00
_cell.angle_beta   90.00
_cell.angle_gamma   90.00
#
_symmetry.space_group_name_H-M   'P 1'
#
loop_
_entity.id
_entity.type
_entity.pdbx_description
1 polymer ?
#
loop_
_entity_poly.entity_id
_entity_poly.type
_entity_poly.pdbx_seq_one_letter_code
_entity_poly.pdbx_strand_id
1 'polypeptide(L)' 'VIQRELQNPLATALLKGDIADGGTVRVDEVDGELVFKCG' A
#
# COMPACT_ATOMS: atom_id res chain seq x y z
N VAL A 1 2.88 -6.08 13.67
CA VAL A 1 2.57 -6.71 12.36
C VAL A 1 2.04 -5.67 11.38
N ILE A 2 0.91 -5.02 11.67
CA ILE A 2 0.28 -4.01 10.78
C ILE A 2 1.25 -2.90 10.32
N GLN A 3 2.03 -2.30 11.23
CA GLN A 3 2.94 -1.22 10.84
C GLN A 3 3.99 -1.66 9.80
N ARG A 4 4.57 -2.86 9.97
CA ARG A 4 5.63 -3.36 9.10
C ARG A 4 5.09 -3.84 7.76
N GLU A 5 3.97 -4.55 7.77
CA GLU A 5 3.41 -5.20 6.57
C GLU A 5 2.52 -4.26 5.74
N LEU A 6 1.92 -3.23 6.35
CA LEU A 6 0.96 -2.35 5.69
C LEU A 6 1.41 -0.88 5.68
N GLN A 7 1.70 -0.32 6.86
CA GLN A 7 1.98 1.11 6.99
C GLN A 7 3.30 1.52 6.30
N ASN A 8 4.38 0.77 6.54
CA ASN A 8 5.69 1.09 5.98
C ASN A 8 5.73 0.98 4.43
N PRO A 9 5.17 -0.07 3.80
CA PRO A 9 5.06 -0.13 2.34
C PRO A 9 4.23 1.01 1.75
N LEU A 10 3.07 1.31 2.34
CA LEU A 10 2.21 2.41 1.88
C LEU A 10 2.90 3.77 1.97
N ALA A 11 3.57 4.04 3.09
CA ALA A 11 4.34 5.27 3.25
C ALA A 11 5.43 5.39 2.17
N THR A 12 6.11 4.28 1.87
CA THR A 12 7.14 4.25 0.82
C THR A 12 6.54 4.52 -0.57
N ALA A 13 5.42 3.90 -0.91
CA ALA A 13 4.73 4.09 -2.19
C ALA A 13 4.19 5.53 -2.36
N LEU A 14 3.68 6.14 -1.29
CA LEU A 14 3.30 7.56 -1.27
C LEU A 14 4.50 8.47 -1.52
N LEU A 15 5.63 8.24 -0.84
CA LEU A 15 6.84 9.05 -1.01
C LEU A 15 7.47 8.93 -2.40
N LYS A 16 7.30 7.77 -3.06
CA LYS A 16 7.71 7.56 -4.46
C LYS A 16 6.80 8.25 -5.47
N GLY A 17 5.60 8.65 -5.07
CA GLY A 17 4.57 9.19 -5.94
C GLY A 17 3.75 8.13 -6.68
N ASP A 18 3.85 6.86 -6.28
CA ASP A 18 3.08 5.75 -6.86
C ASP A 18 1.59 5.82 -6.46
N ILE A 19 1.30 6.53 -5.36
CA ILE A 19 -0.06 6.81 -4.86
C ILE A 19 -0.25 8.33 -4.84
N ALA A 20 -1.29 8.80 -5.53
CA ALA A 20 -1.65 10.22 -5.53
C ALA A 20 -2.26 10.66 -4.19
N ASP A 21 -2.07 11.93 -3.84
CA ASP A 21 -2.73 12.52 -2.68
C ASP A 21 -4.26 12.46 -2.85
N GLY A 22 -4.97 12.11 -1.76
CA GLY A 22 -6.40 11.82 -1.79
C GLY A 22 -6.81 10.56 -2.57
N GLY A 23 -5.86 9.79 -3.10
CA GLY A 23 -6.12 8.55 -3.83
C GLY A 23 -6.64 7.43 -2.95
N THR A 24 -7.39 6.50 -3.54
CA THR A 24 -7.86 5.30 -2.85
C THR A 24 -6.97 4.12 -3.20
N VAL A 25 -6.45 3.44 -2.18
CA VAL A 25 -5.64 2.22 -2.35
C VAL A 25 -6.45 1.02 -1.90
N ARG A 26 -6.59 0.05 -2.81
CA ARG A 26 -7.12 -1.26 -2.49
C ARG A 26 -6.00 -2.17 -2.04
N VAL A 27 -6.22 -2.85 -0.92
CA VAL A 27 -5.29 -3.82 -0.35
C VAL A 27 -5.97 -5.17 -0.36
N ASP A 28 -5.36 -6.15 -1.01
CA ASP A 28 -5.82 -7.54 -1.04
C ASP A 28 -4.69 -8.45 -0.56
N GLU A 29 -5.04 -9.64 -0.05
CA GLU A 29 -4.07 -10.70 0.25
C GLU A 29 -4.05 -11.70 -0.91
N VAL A 30 -2.84 -12.02 -1.38
CA VAL A 30 -2.59 -12.99 -2.45
C VAL A 30 -1.39 -13.83 -2.04
N ASP A 31 -1.59 -15.14 -1.92
CA ASP A 31 -0.56 -16.12 -1.59
C ASP A 31 0.22 -15.81 -0.27
N GLY A 32 -0.48 -15.25 0.73
CA GLY A 32 0.09 -14.88 2.02
C GLY A 32 0.76 -13.51 2.05
N GLU A 33 0.75 -12.75 0.95
CA GLU A 33 1.34 -11.41 0.84
C GLU A 33 0.30 -10.32 0.59
N LEU A 34 0.55 -9.12 1.11
CA LEU A 34 -0.30 -7.96 0.86
C LEU A 34 0.05 -7.31 -0.47
N VAL A 35 -0.93 -7.18 -1.34
CA VAL A 35 -0.81 -6.52 -2.65
C VAL A 35 -1.59 -5.21 -2.64
N PHE A 36 -0.97 -4.16 -3.16
CA PHE A 36 -1.52 -2.80 -3.22
C PHE A 36 -1.89 -2.42 -4.65
N LYS A 37 -3.10 -1.90 -4.86
CA LYS A 37 -3.58 -1.39 -6.15
C LYS A 37 -4.14 0.01 -5.98
N CYS A 38 -3.62 0.96 -6.76
CA CYS A 38 -4.16 2.31 -6.84
C CYS A 38 -5.35 2.34 -7.80
N GLY A 39 -6.46 2.97 -7.37
CA GLY A 39 -7.62 3.27 -8.20
C GLY A 39 -7.60 4.70 -8.73
#